data_AF-A0A4R4NPP1-F1
#
_entry.id   AF-A0A4R4NPP1-F1
#
_cell.length_a   1.000
_cell.length_b   1.000
_cell.length_c   1.000
_cell.angle_alpha   90.00
_cell.angle_beta   90.00
_cell.angle_gamma   90.00
#
_symmetry.space_group_name_H-M   'P 1'
#
loop_
_entity.id
_entity.type
_entity.pdbx_description
1 polymer ?
#
loop_
_entity_poly.entity_id
_entity_poly.type
_entity_poly.pdbx_seq_one_letter_code
_entity_poly.pdbx_strand_id
1 'polypeptide(L)'
;MEPLVAALARSLVTAMLTDVWHQILYALTEALRDAGSQDADELPDDLREARAILIETRKERGPDAAERSAAFLGSRLSARMAEHPDLARVLARFRDEELAPLLRSEQAHPRITVYQQSRFGTFTSGGVVTGDVVQSIDRDQVRDA
;
A
#
# COMPACT_ATOMS: atom_id res chain seq x y z
N MET A 1 -11.40 -20.00 2.69
CA MET A 1 -11.52 -18.54 2.81
C MET A 1 -10.36 -17.96 3.61
N GLU A 2 -10.08 -18.49 4.81
CA GLU A 2 -8.89 -18.22 5.64
C GLU A 2 -7.55 -17.98 4.89
N PRO A 3 -7.08 -18.88 3.99
CA PRO A 3 -5.79 -18.67 3.31
C PRO A 3 -5.79 -17.50 2.32
N LEU A 4 -6.94 -17.18 1.72
CA LEU A 4 -7.09 -16.01 0.84
C LEU A 4 -7.03 -14.72 1.68
N VAL A 5 -7.77 -14.68 2.77
CA VAL A 5 -7.85 -13.51 3.66
C VAL A 5 -6.49 -13.18 4.26
N ALA A 6 -5.78 -14.18 4.78
CA ALA A 6 -4.45 -13.98 5.34
C ALA A 6 -3.44 -13.47 4.29
N ALA A 7 -3.44 -14.07 3.09
CA ALA A 7 -2.56 -13.65 2.00
C ALA A 7 -2.86 -12.22 1.53
N LEU A 8 -4.15 -11.88 1.38
CA LEU A 8 -4.59 -10.55 0.98
C LEU A 8 -4.22 -9.50 2.03
N ALA A 9 -4.52 -9.77 3.31
CA ALA A 9 -4.20 -8.85 4.40
C ALA A 9 -2.71 -8.56 4.50
N ARG A 10 -1.85 -9.59 4.42
CA ARG A 10 -0.40 -9.40 4.47
C ARG A 10 0.14 -8.65 3.23
N SER A 11 -0.43 -8.91 2.06
CA SER A 11 -0.09 -8.20 0.82
C SER A 11 -0.51 -6.73 0.88
N LEU A 12 -1.71 -6.43 1.39
CA LEU A 12 -2.20 -5.06 1.57
C LEU A 12 -1.37 -4.29 2.60
N VAL A 13 -1.03 -4.91 3.74
CA VAL A 13 -0.13 -4.28 4.72
C VAL A 13 1.24 -3.98 4.12
N THR A 14 1.77 -4.89 3.29
CA THR A 14 3.01 -4.64 2.55
C THR A 14 2.84 -3.45 1.59
N ALA A 15 1.77 -3.45 0.79
CA ALA A 15 1.45 -2.38 -0.14
C ALA A 15 1.32 -1.00 0.55
N MET A 16 0.67 -0.94 1.71
CA MET A 16 0.50 0.28 2.50
C MET A 16 1.83 0.95 2.87
N LEU A 17 2.90 0.15 2.96
CA LEU A 17 4.25 0.62 3.31
C LEU A 17 5.13 0.92 2.08
N THR A 18 4.57 0.82 0.88
CA THR A 18 5.27 1.06 -0.40
C THR A 18 4.68 2.26 -1.13
N ASP A 19 5.40 2.74 -2.15
CA ASP A 19 4.97 3.90 -2.95
C ASP A 19 3.79 3.57 -3.88
N VAL A 20 3.60 2.29 -4.21
CA VAL A 20 2.46 1.81 -5.02
C VAL A 20 1.12 1.81 -4.29
N TRP A 21 1.08 2.20 -3.00
CA TRP A 21 -0.16 2.19 -2.19
C TRP A 21 -1.33 2.92 -2.87
N HIS A 22 -1.09 4.13 -3.37
CA HIS A 22 -2.16 4.93 -3.98
C HIS A 22 -2.70 4.30 -5.26
N GLN A 23 -1.83 3.65 -6.04
CA GLN A 23 -2.21 2.92 -7.25
C GLN A 23 -3.05 1.69 -6.91
N ILE A 24 -2.63 0.93 -5.89
CA ILE A 24 -3.35 -0.24 -5.38
C ILE A 24 -4.73 0.15 -4.84
N LEU A 25 -4.80 1.24 -4.08
CA LEU A 25 -6.07 1.73 -3.53
C LEU A 25 -7.03 2.18 -4.63
N TYR A 26 -6.52 2.88 -5.64
CA TYR A 26 -7.31 3.29 -6.80
C TYR A 26 -7.85 2.07 -7.57
N ALA A 27 -6.99 1.10 -7.90
CA ALA A 27 -7.38 -0.11 -8.61
C ALA A 27 -8.41 -0.94 -7.83
N LEU A 28 -8.29 -1.00 -6.50
CA LEU A 28 -9.29 -1.64 -5.64
C LEU A 28 -10.64 -0.93 -5.70
N THR A 29 -10.66 0.41 -5.58
CA THR A 29 -11.89 1.19 -5.66
C THR A 29 -12.61 0.98 -7.00
N GLU A 30 -11.87 1.02 -8.11
CA GLU A 30 -12.45 0.78 -9.44
C GLU A 30 -12.98 -0.66 -9.57
N ALA A 31 -12.24 -1.67 -9.11
CA ALA A 31 -12.70 -3.06 -9.14
C ALA A 31 -13.99 -3.28 -8.33
N LEU A 32 -14.15 -2.60 -7.20
CA LEU A 32 -15.38 -2.68 -6.40
C LEU A 32 -16.55 -1.98 -7.08
N ARG A 33 -16.32 -0.84 -7.73
CA ARG A 33 -17.34 -0.09 -8.47
C ARG A 33 -17.82 -0.85 -9.70
N ASP A 34 -16.90 -1.41 -10.48
CA ASP A 34 -17.21 -2.22 -11.66
C ASP A 34 -18.01 -3.48 -11.30
N ALA A 35 -17.75 -4.04 -10.12
CA ALA A 35 -18.52 -5.16 -9.58
C ALA A 35 -19.88 -4.75 -8.97
N GLY A 36 -20.18 -3.45 -8.87
CA GLY A 36 -21.40 -2.95 -8.21
C GLY A 36 -21.43 -3.25 -6.71
N SER A 37 -20.28 -3.41 -6.07
CA SER A 37 -20.20 -3.72 -4.64
C SER A 37 -20.63 -2.52 -3.79
N GLN A 38 -21.39 -2.80 -2.73
CA GLN A 38 -21.75 -1.80 -1.71
C GLN A 38 -20.52 -1.32 -0.90
N ASP A 39 -19.42 -2.08 -0.94
CA ASP A 39 -18.18 -1.81 -0.22
C ASP A 39 -17.27 -0.82 -0.98
N ALA A 40 -17.69 -0.31 -2.14
CA ALA A 40 -16.86 0.48 -3.05
C ALA A 40 -16.31 1.77 -2.43
N ASP A 41 -16.98 2.32 -1.43
CA ASP A 41 -16.52 3.51 -0.69
C ASP A 41 -16.00 3.14 0.72
N GLU A 42 -16.70 2.25 1.43
CA GLU A 42 -16.35 1.88 2.81
C GLU A 42 -15.02 1.11 2.94
N LEU A 43 -14.76 0.12 2.08
CA LEU A 43 -13.54 -0.68 2.18
C LEU A 43 -12.26 0.14 1.87
N PRO A 44 -12.22 0.99 0.83
CA PRO A 44 -11.09 1.89 0.61
C PRO A 44 -10.85 2.87 1.77
N ASP A 45 -11.90 3.39 2.41
CA ASP A 45 -11.76 4.28 3.57
C ASP A 45 -11.19 3.56 4.79
N ASP A 46 -11.71 2.37 5.09
CA ASP A 46 -11.17 1.49 6.13
C ASP A 46 -9.68 1.21 5.93
N LEU A 47 -9.26 1.01 4.68
CA LEU A 47 -7.87 0.77 4.33
C LEU A 47 -6.98 2.03 4.46
N ARG A 48 -7.52 3.23 4.17
CA ARG A 48 -6.81 4.51 4.42
C ARG A 48 -6.58 4.71 5.92
N GLU A 49 -7.59 4.45 6.73
CA GLU A 49 -7.49 4.52 8.19
C GLU A 49 -6.47 3.52 8.72
N ALA A 50 -6.55 2.25 8.27
CA ALA A 50 -5.60 1.21 8.64
C ALA A 50 -4.16 1.59 8.29
N ARG A 51 -3.92 2.21 7.14
CA ARG A 51 -2.59 2.71 6.76
C ARG A 51 -2.11 3.82 7.69
N ALA A 52 -2.98 4.77 8.06
CA ALA A 52 -2.62 5.84 8.99
C ALA A 52 -2.19 5.27 10.35
N ILE A 53 -2.97 4.32 10.88
CA ILE A 53 -2.64 3.62 12.13
C ILE A 53 -1.32 2.84 11.99
N LEU A 54 -1.10 2.15 10.87
CA LEU A 54 0.12 1.38 10.62
C LEU A 54 1.36 2.28 10.59
N ILE A 55 1.29 3.44 9.93
CA ILE A 55 2.39 4.41 9.86
C ILE A 55 2.74 4.94 11.25
N GLU A 56 1.75 5.30 12.05
CA GLU A 56 2.00 5.76 13.43
C GLU A 56 2.52 4.63 14.33
N THR A 57 1.95 3.44 14.21
CA THR A 57 2.35 2.26 15.01
C THR A 57 3.77 1.79 14.67
N ARG A 58 4.21 1.89 13.40
CA ARG A 58 5.58 1.53 12.98
C ARG A 58 6.64 2.43 13.60
N LYS A 59 6.32 3.70 13.88
CA LYS A 59 7.25 4.60 14.57
C LYS A 59 7.49 4.17 16.03
N GLU A 60 6.53 3.48 16.64
CA GLU A 60 6.51 3.17 18.07
C GLU A 60 6.75 1.68 18.39
N ARG A 61 6.45 0.77 17.46
CA ARG A 61 6.45 -0.68 17.70
C ARG A 61 7.35 -1.35 16.67
N GLY A 62 8.36 -2.07 17.16
CA GLY A 62 9.40 -2.74 16.37
C GLY A 62 8.89 -3.83 15.39
N PRO A 63 9.74 -4.82 15.03
CA PRO A 63 9.58 -5.63 13.82
C PRO A 63 8.24 -6.38 13.68
N ASP A 64 7.53 -6.64 14.77
CA ASP A 64 6.25 -7.37 14.78
C ASP A 64 5.00 -6.49 14.51
N ALA A 65 5.18 -5.21 14.20
CA ALA A 65 4.06 -4.31 13.92
C ALA A 65 3.28 -4.73 12.66
N ALA A 66 3.98 -5.08 11.57
CA ALA A 66 3.37 -5.44 10.30
C ALA A 66 2.52 -6.72 10.41
N GLU A 67 3.01 -7.74 11.12
CA GLU A 67 2.30 -9.01 11.28
C GLU A 67 1.02 -8.85 12.11
N ARG A 68 1.07 -8.04 13.17
CA ARG A 68 -0.13 -7.71 13.96
C ARG A 68 -1.16 -6.93 13.16
N SER A 69 -0.72 -5.99 12.34
CA SER A 69 -1.61 -5.26 11.43
C SER A 69 -2.22 -6.16 10.36
N ALA A 70 -1.46 -7.14 9.85
CA ALA A 70 -1.97 -8.13 8.91
C ALA A 70 -3.03 -9.03 9.56
N ALA A 71 -2.82 -9.47 10.79
CA ALA A 71 -3.81 -10.24 11.55
C ALA A 71 -5.10 -9.42 11.79
N PHE A 72 -4.97 -8.17 12.23
CA PHE A 72 -6.11 -7.26 12.46
C PHE A 72 -6.91 -7.01 11.18
N LEU A 73 -6.21 -6.68 10.08
CA LEU A 73 -6.85 -6.46 8.78
C LEU A 73 -7.50 -7.74 8.25
N GLY A 74 -6.85 -8.90 8.45
CA GLY A 74 -7.40 -10.21 8.11
C GLY A 74 -8.73 -10.48 8.81
N SER A 75 -8.83 -10.22 10.12
CA SER A 75 -10.10 -10.39 10.85
C SER A 75 -11.21 -9.47 10.32
N ARG A 76 -10.91 -8.20 10.01
CA ARG A 76 -11.90 -7.27 9.42
C ARG A 76 -12.36 -7.72 8.04
N LEU A 77 -11.43 -8.11 7.16
CA LEU A 77 -11.74 -8.63 5.83
C LEU A 77 -12.56 -9.91 5.90
N SER A 78 -12.25 -10.81 6.84
CA SER A 78 -13.01 -12.04 7.02
C SER A 78 -14.44 -11.77 7.46
N ALA A 79 -14.65 -10.85 8.40
CA ALA A 79 -16.00 -10.47 8.84
C ALA A 79 -16.79 -9.86 7.68
N ARG A 80 -16.17 -8.94 6.93
CA ARG A 80 -16.83 -8.27 5.80
C ARG A 80 -17.14 -9.22 4.64
N MET A 81 -16.26 -10.18 4.33
CA MET A 81 -16.55 -11.24 3.34
C MET A 81 -17.64 -12.21 3.81
N ALA A 82 -17.81 -12.40 5.12
CA ALA A 82 -18.91 -13.22 5.64
C ALA A 82 -20.27 -12.51 5.47
N GLU A 83 -20.28 -11.17 5.58
CA GLU A 83 -21.45 -10.32 5.34
C GLU A 83 -21.75 -10.15 3.84
N HIS A 84 -20.71 -10.06 3.02
CA HIS A 84 -20.78 -9.83 1.57
C HIS A 84 -19.99 -10.92 0.80
N PRO A 85 -20.57 -12.09 0.53
CA PRO A 85 -19.84 -13.22 -0.09
C PRO A 85 -19.27 -12.92 -1.49
N ASP A 86 -19.93 -12.04 -2.25
CA ASP A 86 -19.48 -11.63 -3.59
C ASP A 86 -18.16 -10.86 -3.56
N LEU A 87 -17.88 -10.18 -2.44
CA LEU A 87 -16.63 -9.46 -2.20
C LEU A 87 -15.42 -10.41 -2.27
N ALA A 88 -15.57 -11.66 -1.82
CA ALA A 88 -14.50 -12.64 -1.86
C ALA A 88 -13.99 -12.90 -3.28
N ARG A 89 -14.90 -12.91 -4.27
CA ARG A 89 -14.55 -13.12 -5.68
C ARG A 89 -13.82 -11.89 -6.25
N VAL A 90 -14.33 -10.70 -5.95
CA VAL A 90 -13.73 -9.43 -6.40
C VAL A 90 -12.33 -9.27 -5.83
N LEU A 91 -12.16 -9.52 -4.53
CA LEU A 91 -10.87 -9.38 -3.85
C LEU A 91 -9.86 -10.46 -4.27
N ALA A 92 -10.30 -11.68 -4.56
CA ALA A 92 -9.42 -12.71 -5.13
C ALA A 92 -8.92 -12.29 -6.52
N ARG A 93 -9.81 -11.78 -7.37
CA ARG A 93 -9.47 -11.29 -8.71
C ARG A 93 -8.49 -10.12 -8.64
N PHE A 94 -8.81 -9.11 -7.82
CA PHE A 94 -7.94 -7.96 -7.57
C PHE A 94 -6.55 -8.38 -7.07
N ARG A 95 -6.48 -9.37 -6.17
CA ARG A 95 -5.20 -9.88 -5.66
C ARG A 95 -4.31 -10.37 -6.80
N ASP A 96 -4.88 -11.15 -7.71
CA ASP A 96 -4.14 -11.87 -8.74
C ASP A 96 -3.83 -10.97 -9.95
N GLU A 97 -4.75 -10.08 -10.33
CA GLU A 97 -4.66 -9.22 -11.50
C GLU A 97 -3.90 -7.91 -11.23
N GLU A 98 -4.03 -7.33 -10.03
CA GLU A 98 -3.51 -5.98 -9.74
C GLU A 98 -2.47 -5.98 -8.61
N LEU A 99 -2.81 -6.53 -7.45
CA LEU A 99 -1.98 -6.43 -6.24
C LEU A 99 -0.65 -7.18 -6.37
N ALA A 100 -0.70 -8.46 -6.77
CA ALA A 100 0.49 -9.30 -6.86
C ALA A 100 1.47 -8.84 -7.96
N PRO A 101 1.02 -8.38 -9.15
CA PRO A 101 1.91 -7.78 -10.16
C PRO A 101 2.56 -6.48 -9.68
N LEU A 102 1.80 -5.56 -9.07
CA LEU A 102 2.32 -4.27 -8.61
C LEU A 102 3.38 -4.45 -7.51
N LEU A 103 3.14 -5.33 -6.55
CA LEU A 103 4.11 -5.62 -5.49
C LEU A 103 5.39 -6.28 -6.03
N ARG A 104 5.29 -7.15 -7.05
CA ARG A 104 6.46 -7.75 -7.70
C ARG A 104 7.29 -6.69 -8.45
N SER A 105 6.63 -5.76 -9.13
CA SER A 105 7.30 -4.67 -9.84
C SER A 105 8.07 -3.75 -8.88
N GLU A 106 7.47 -3.43 -7.73
CA GLU A 106 8.09 -2.61 -6.68
C GLU A 106 9.30 -3.30 -6.06
N GLN A 107 9.21 -4.61 -5.76
CA GLN A 107 10.33 -5.38 -5.22
C GLN A 107 11.50 -5.49 -6.21
N ALA A 108 11.22 -5.48 -7.52
CA ALA A 108 12.25 -5.49 -8.56
C ALA A 108 12.95 -4.12 -8.72
N HIS A 109 12.32 -3.03 -8.27
CA HIS A 109 12.85 -1.67 -8.34
C HIS A 109 12.72 -0.97 -6.99
N PRO A 110 13.52 -1.34 -5.97
CA PRO A 110 13.43 -0.72 -4.65
C PRO A 110 13.88 0.74 -4.72
N ARG A 111 12.93 1.65 -4.98
CA ARG A 111 13.10 3.08 -4.74
C ARG A 111 12.92 3.29 -3.25
N ILE A 112 14.04 3.39 -2.53
CA ILE A 112 14.02 3.72 -1.11
C ILE A 112 13.58 5.19 -0.99
N THR A 113 12.28 5.42 -0.84
CA THR A 113 11.72 6.75 -0.58
C THR A 113 11.65 6.95 0.93
N VAL A 114 12.47 7.85 1.45
CA VAL A 114 12.36 8.37 2.82
C VAL A 114 11.07 9.19 2.89
N TYR A 115 10.09 8.72 3.65
CA TYR A 115 8.78 9.36 3.80
C TYR A 115 8.91 10.69 4.58
N GLN A 116 9.31 11.77 3.91
CA GLN A 116 9.25 13.11 4.47
C GLN A 116 7.84 13.66 4.26
N GLN A 117 7.16 13.88 5.38
CA GLN A 117 5.77 14.30 5.48
C GLN A 117 5.54 15.68 4.84
N SER A 118 5.20 15.72 3.55
CA SER A 118 4.73 16.95 2.91
C SER A 118 3.22 17.09 3.09
N ARG A 119 2.83 18.13 3.83
CA ARG A 119 1.45 18.59 3.97
C ARG A 119 0.88 18.91 2.59
N PHE A 120 -0.28 18.34 2.28
CA PHE A 120 -1.02 18.59 1.05
C PHE A 120 -1.37 20.08 0.91
N GLY A 121 -0.97 20.67 -0.22
CA GLY A 121 -1.41 21.97 -0.69
C GLY A 121 -1.86 21.85 -2.15
N THR A 122 -3.17 21.94 -2.34
CA THR A 122 -3.97 22.27 -3.54
C THR A 122 -3.38 21.95 -4.93
N PHE A 123 -4.04 21.04 -5.64
CA PHE A 123 -3.85 20.80 -7.08
C PHE A 123 -4.07 22.09 -7.90
N THR A 124 -3.09 22.46 -8.71
CA THR A 124 -3.32 23.22 -9.94
C THR A 124 -2.35 22.72 -11.01
N SER A 125 -2.92 22.49 -12.20
CA SER A 125 -2.35 21.86 -13.38
C SER A 125 -0.90 22.22 -13.74
N GLY A 126 -0.17 21.21 -14.24
CA GLY A 126 0.91 21.37 -15.22
C GLY A 126 2.31 21.54 -14.64
N GLY A 127 3.15 20.51 -14.76
CA GLY A 127 4.60 20.66 -14.57
C GLY A 127 5.30 19.37 -14.16
N VAL A 128 6.26 18.95 -14.96
CA VAL A 128 7.11 17.76 -14.80
C VAL A 128 7.86 17.79 -13.47
N VAL A 129 7.72 16.75 -12.65
CA VAL A 129 8.59 16.55 -11.47
C VAL A 129 9.91 15.98 -11.96
N THR A 130 10.93 16.84 -11.96
CA THR A 130 12.33 16.46 -12.15
C THR A 130 12.76 15.70 -10.91
N GLY A 131 13.13 14.43 -11.07
CA GLY A 131 13.62 13.61 -9.97
C GLY A 131 14.96 14.14 -9.46
N ASP A 132 15.02 14.46 -8.17
CA ASP A 132 16.28 14.73 -7.47
C ASP A 132 17.17 13.48 -7.53
N VAL A 133 18.28 13.59 -8.27
CA VAL A 133 19.39 12.64 -8.20
C VAL A 133 20.30 13.11 -7.06
N VAL A 134 20.18 12.48 -5.89
CA VAL A 134 21.20 12.62 -4.83
C VAL A 134 22.41 11.81 -5.26
N GLN A 135 23.33 12.46 -5.99
CA GLN A 135 24.64 11.88 -6.29
C GLN A 135 25.53 12.11 -5.07
N SER A 136 25.73 11.06 -4.26
CA SER A 136 26.70 11.07 -3.16
C SER A 136 28.10 11.10 -3.76
N ILE A 137 28.74 12.27 -3.76
CA ILE A 137 30.16 12.39 -4.12
C ILE A 137 30.97 11.98 -2.89
N ASP A 138 31.49 10.76 -2.93
CA ASP A 138 32.49 10.24 -2.01
C ASP A 138 33.76 11.10 -2.15
N ARG A 139 34.05 11.92 -1.12
CA ARG A 139 35.17 12.85 -1.12
C ARG A 139 36.35 12.20 -0.44
N ASP A 140 36.90 11.18 -1.08
CA ASP A 140 38.15 10.55 -0.65
C ASP A 140 39.04 10.32 -1.88
N GLN A 141 39.77 11.37 -2.27
CA GLN A 141 41.02 11.34 -3.06
C GLN A 141 41.41 12.77 -3.46
N VAL A 142 42.35 13.38 -2.73
CA VAL A 142 43.55 14.02 -3.31
C VAL A 142 44.64 14.02 -2.24
N ARG A 143 45.57 13.08 -2.36
CA ARG A 143 46.94 13.20 -1.87
C ARG A 143 47.82 13.47 -3.10
N ASP A 144 48.89 14.22 -2.89
CA ASP A 144 49.99 14.57 -3.80
C ASP A 144 49.84 15.87 -4.62
N ALA A 145 50.46 16.92 -4.09
CA ALA A 145 51.53 17.69 -4.75
C ALA A 145 52.38 18.40 -3.69
#